data_AF-A0A8S3DHP9-F1
#
_entry.id   AF-A0A8S3DHP9-F1
#
_cell.length_a   1.000
_cell.length_b   1.000
_cell.length_c   1.000
_cell.angle_alpha   90.00
_cell.angle_beta   90.00
_cell.angle_gamma   90.00
#
_symmetry.space_group_name_H-M   'P 1'
#
loop_
_entity.id
_entity.type
_entity.pdbx_description
1 polymer ?
#
loop_
_entity_poly.entity_id
_entity_poly.type
_entity_poly.pdbx_seq_one_letter_code
_entity_poly.pdbx_strand_id
1 'polypeptide(L)'
;LNIEPNHTTMAGHAYEHDVEMCSRYGMLGSIDSNTGDSSLGWDTDQFPMNLRDCAFVMKTVIAQGGLAPGGLNFDCKVRRESTNLQDMFIAHIGAMDCFALALRKMARLFEDKKYDILVQQRYASYNETDIGKKIEAGTATFEELHAFIKKNGEPAKTSGEQEKFEVIFNRYLD
;
A
#
# COMPACT_ATOMS: atom_id res chain seq x y z
N LEU A 1 3.74 13.14 8.56
CA LEU A 1 4.80 13.03 7.55
C LEU A 1 4.20 13.36 6.20
N ASN A 2 4.98 14.04 5.36
CA ASN A 2 4.66 14.22 3.95
C ASN A 2 5.52 13.22 3.19
N ILE A 3 4.90 12.29 2.46
CA ILE A 3 5.60 11.18 1.82
C ILE A 3 5.62 11.40 0.32
N GLU A 4 6.79 11.22 -0.27
CA GLU A 4 7.01 11.33 -1.70
C GLU A 4 7.48 9.98 -2.24
N PRO A 5 6.71 9.32 -3.12
CA PRO A 5 7.06 7.99 -3.59
C PRO A 5 8.39 7.90 -4.36
N ASN A 6 8.82 8.96 -5.04
CA ASN A 6 10.15 8.99 -5.67
C ASN A 6 11.26 8.91 -4.60
N HIS A 7 11.19 9.70 -3.53
CA HIS A 7 12.07 9.57 -2.36
C HIS A 7 12.05 8.18 -1.73
N THR A 8 10.87 7.56 -1.60
CA THR A 8 10.70 6.19 -1.10
C THR A 8 11.48 5.19 -1.97
N THR A 9 11.38 5.28 -3.30
CA THR A 9 12.15 4.40 -4.20
C THR A 9 13.65 4.66 -4.15
N MET A 10 14.08 5.92 -4.00
CA MET A 10 15.50 6.25 -3.81
C MET A 10 16.08 5.71 -2.50
N ALA A 11 15.26 5.56 -1.46
CA ALA A 11 15.65 4.91 -0.21
C ALA A 11 15.70 3.37 -0.31
N GLY A 12 15.40 2.79 -1.49
CA GLY A 12 15.42 1.35 -1.73
C GLY A 12 14.14 0.64 -1.27
N HIS A 13 13.05 1.38 -1.10
CA HIS A 13 11.75 0.84 -0.72
C HIS A 13 10.84 0.73 -1.95
N ALA A 14 9.81 -0.12 -1.87
CA ALA A 14 8.76 -0.15 -2.91
C ALA A 14 7.99 1.18 -2.90
N TYR A 15 7.48 1.62 -4.05
CA TYR A 15 6.83 2.91 -4.26
C TYR A 15 5.82 3.29 -3.17
N GLU A 16 4.97 2.35 -2.76
CA GLU A 16 3.91 2.54 -1.77
C GLU A 16 4.33 2.31 -0.32
N HIS A 17 5.53 1.77 -0.08
CA HIS A 17 5.93 1.22 1.22
C HIS A 17 5.85 2.26 2.34
N ASP A 18 6.48 3.41 2.16
CA ASP A 18 6.51 4.44 3.22
C ASP A 18 5.13 5.05 3.44
N VAL A 19 4.29 5.11 2.40
CA VAL A 19 2.89 5.55 2.53
C VAL A 19 2.14 4.59 3.45
N GLU A 20 2.23 3.28 3.19
CA GLU A 20 1.60 2.25 4.03
C GLU A 20 2.15 2.26 5.46
N MET A 21 3.46 2.31 5.62
CA MET A 21 4.10 2.34 6.94
C MET A 21 3.65 3.56 7.73
N CYS A 22 3.71 4.75 7.15
CA CYS A 22 3.27 5.96 7.83
C CYS A 22 1.78 5.91 8.19
N SER A 23 0.94 5.34 7.34
CA SER A 23 -0.49 5.14 7.66
C SER A 23 -0.69 4.21 8.86
N ARG A 24 0.00 3.06 8.89
CA ARG A 24 -0.09 2.08 9.99
C ARG A 24 0.35 2.64 11.35
N TYR A 25 1.28 3.58 11.36
CA TYR A 25 1.72 4.26 12.58
C TYR A 25 0.97 5.57 12.88
N GLY A 26 -0.07 5.92 12.10
CA GLY A 26 -0.83 7.16 12.31
C GLY A 26 -0.02 8.43 12.01
N MET A 27 0.99 8.33 11.15
CA MET A 27 1.94 9.39 10.82
C MET A 27 1.80 9.89 9.37
N LEU A 28 1.00 9.29 8.51
CA LEU A 28 0.80 9.77 7.14
C LEU A 28 -0.13 10.99 7.13
N GLY A 29 0.43 12.16 6.80
CA GLY A 29 -0.28 13.43 6.80
C GLY A 29 -0.62 13.96 5.40
N SER A 30 0.28 13.80 4.44
CA SER A 30 0.11 14.27 3.05
C SER A 30 1.02 13.47 2.12
N ILE A 31 0.80 13.57 0.81
CA ILE A 31 1.60 12.87 -0.20
C ILE A 31 2.03 13.85 -1.31
N ASP A 32 3.32 13.90 -1.58
CA ASP A 32 3.88 14.50 -2.79
C ASP A 32 3.82 13.47 -3.91
N SER A 33 2.88 13.70 -4.82
CA SER A 33 2.41 12.77 -5.85
C SER A 33 3.28 12.86 -7.09
N ASN A 34 4.39 12.12 -7.08
CA ASN A 34 5.27 11.96 -8.22
C ASN A 34 5.75 10.50 -8.37
N THR A 35 6.62 10.24 -9.34
CA THR A 35 7.29 8.95 -9.50
C THR A 35 8.73 9.12 -9.97
N GLY A 36 9.52 8.07 -9.71
CA GLY A 36 10.91 7.95 -10.09
C GLY A 36 11.12 7.13 -11.35
N ASP A 37 12.39 6.82 -11.61
CA ASP A 37 12.78 5.71 -12.47
C ASP A 37 13.72 4.83 -11.66
N SER A 38 13.33 3.58 -11.40
CA SER A 38 14.12 2.64 -10.59
C SER A 38 15.49 2.30 -11.19
N SER A 39 15.71 2.63 -12.47
CA SER A 39 16.99 2.46 -13.15
C SER A 39 17.93 3.66 -12.95
N LEU A 40 17.43 4.76 -12.37
CA LEU A 40 18.15 6.01 -12.16
C LEU A 40 18.29 6.28 -10.66
N GLY A 41 19.53 6.39 -10.18
CA GLY A 41 19.82 6.63 -8.76
C GLY A 41 19.66 8.09 -8.31
N TRP A 42 18.76 8.84 -8.92
CA TRP A 42 18.51 10.24 -8.58
C TRP A 42 17.05 10.62 -8.81
N ASP A 43 16.68 11.75 -8.23
CA ASP A 43 15.32 12.27 -8.15
C ASP A 43 14.84 12.81 -9.51
N THR A 44 13.84 12.16 -10.12
CA THR A 44 13.38 12.52 -11.47
C THR A 44 12.10 13.34 -11.48
N ASP A 45 11.30 13.29 -10.42
CA ASP A 45 10.04 14.02 -10.21
C ASP A 45 9.08 13.91 -11.40
N GLN A 46 8.91 12.69 -11.90
CA GLN A 46 7.99 12.42 -13.00
C GLN A 46 6.55 12.51 -12.52
N PHE A 47 5.65 12.93 -13.41
CA PHE A 47 4.23 12.82 -13.15
C PHE A 47 3.84 11.33 -13.00
N PRO A 48 3.01 10.97 -12.01
CA PRO A 48 2.63 9.60 -11.75
C PRO A 48 1.56 9.13 -12.74
N MET A 49 2.00 8.43 -13.78
CA MET A 49 1.14 7.93 -14.86
C MET A 49 0.92 6.41 -14.81
N ASN A 50 1.46 5.73 -13.79
CA ASN A 50 1.28 4.30 -13.60
C ASN A 50 0.06 4.04 -12.70
N LEU A 51 -0.98 3.45 -13.29
CA LEU A 51 -2.23 3.15 -12.58
C LEU A 51 -2.03 2.19 -11.41
N ARG A 52 -1.13 1.21 -11.54
CA ARG A 52 -0.85 0.22 -10.50
C ARG A 52 -0.26 0.89 -9.26
N ASP A 53 0.71 1.78 -9.45
CA ASP A 53 1.38 2.51 -8.37
C ASP A 53 0.40 3.47 -7.68
N CYS A 54 -0.37 4.23 -8.46
CA CYS A 54 -1.42 5.10 -7.93
C CYS A 54 -2.48 4.29 -7.14
N ALA A 55 -2.83 3.09 -7.61
CA ALA A 55 -3.76 2.21 -6.93
C ALA A 55 -3.22 1.73 -5.58
N PHE A 56 -1.95 1.39 -5.46
CA PHE A 56 -1.38 1.04 -4.15
C PHE A 56 -1.44 2.21 -3.16
N VAL A 57 -1.09 3.42 -3.61
CA VAL A 57 -1.21 4.62 -2.77
C VAL A 57 -2.66 4.88 -2.35
N MET A 58 -3.61 4.82 -3.28
CA MET A 58 -5.03 5.03 -2.99
C MET A 58 -5.62 3.95 -2.09
N LYS A 59 -5.15 2.69 -2.20
CA LYS A 59 -5.53 1.62 -1.28
C LYS A 59 -5.19 2.00 0.17
N THR A 60 -4.00 2.53 0.43
CA THR A 60 -3.58 2.99 1.75
C THR A 60 -4.39 4.20 2.22
N VAL A 61 -4.61 5.19 1.34
CA VAL A 61 -5.39 6.39 1.66
C VAL A 61 -6.82 6.03 2.06
N ILE A 62 -7.47 5.11 1.35
CA ILE A 62 -8.81 4.62 1.71
C ILE A 62 -8.77 3.90 3.06
N ALA A 63 -7.82 3.00 3.29
CA ALA A 63 -7.69 2.26 4.54
C ALA A 63 -7.50 3.18 5.76
N GLN A 64 -6.75 4.28 5.58
CA GLN A 64 -6.55 5.30 6.61
C GLN A 64 -7.81 6.12 6.91
N GLY A 65 -8.73 6.25 5.95
CA GLY A 65 -9.88 7.15 6.03
C GLY A 65 -9.65 8.54 5.42
N GLY A 66 -8.66 8.67 4.52
CA GLY A 66 -8.35 9.91 3.80
C GLY A 66 -7.06 10.60 4.26
N LEU A 67 -6.82 11.81 3.74
CA LEU A 67 -5.57 12.58 3.92
C LEU A 67 -5.76 13.93 4.63
N ALA A 68 -6.96 14.30 5.09
CA ALA A 68 -7.16 15.60 5.73
C ALA A 68 -6.24 15.78 6.97
N PRO A 69 -5.59 16.95 7.15
CA PRO A 69 -5.73 18.19 6.38
C PRO A 69 -4.83 18.29 5.14
N GLY A 70 -3.99 17.29 4.85
CA GLY A 70 -3.16 17.24 3.65
C GLY A 70 -3.91 16.79 2.40
N GLY A 71 -3.16 16.36 1.39
CA GLY A 71 -3.72 15.93 0.11
C GLY A 71 -2.68 15.31 -0.82
N LEU A 72 -3.01 15.30 -2.11
CA LEU A 72 -2.10 14.91 -3.19
C LEU A 72 -1.51 16.18 -3.81
N ASN A 73 -0.28 16.53 -3.42
CA ASN A 73 0.46 17.65 -4.00
C ASN A 73 1.26 17.15 -5.20
N PHE A 74 1.11 17.72 -6.39
CA PHE A 74 1.87 17.30 -7.57
C PHE A 74 3.27 17.93 -7.55
N ASP A 75 4.17 17.40 -6.72
CA ASP A 75 5.60 17.75 -6.72
C ASP A 75 6.33 17.06 -7.88
N CYS A 76 5.99 17.47 -9.09
CA CYS A 76 6.52 16.90 -10.31
C CYS A 76 6.76 17.96 -11.37
N LYS A 77 7.61 17.61 -12.33
CA LYS A 77 8.00 18.49 -13.43
C LYS A 77 7.80 17.82 -14.78
N VAL A 78 7.47 18.62 -15.79
CA VAL A 78 7.53 18.15 -17.17
C VAL A 78 8.97 17.79 -17.52
N ARG A 79 9.17 16.90 -18.49
CA ARG A 79 10.52 16.51 -18.89
C ARG A 79 11.21 17.70 -19.56
N ARG A 80 12.55 17.72 -19.52
CA ARG A 80 13.35 18.81 -20.11
C ARG A 80 12.98 19.10 -21.57
N GLU A 81 12.67 18.06 -22.34
CA GLU A 81 12.32 18.16 -23.77
C GLU A 81 10.82 18.47 -24.00
N SER A 82 9.98 18.39 -22.96
CA SER A 82 8.57 18.80 -22.98
C SER A 82 8.47 20.32 -22.81
N THR A 83 8.77 21.03 -23.89
CA THR A 83 8.99 22.49 -23.89
C THR A 83 7.75 23.31 -24.25
N ASN A 84 6.66 22.66 -24.66
CA ASN A 84 5.43 23.39 -24.99
C ASN A 84 4.64 23.65 -23.71
N LEU A 85 4.02 24.83 -23.61
CA LEU A 85 3.18 25.18 -22.45
C LEU A 85 2.06 24.14 -22.22
N GLN A 86 1.49 23.59 -23.30
CA GLN A 86 0.45 22.56 -23.23
C GLN A 86 0.91 21.27 -22.53
N ASP A 87 2.22 20.97 -22.53
CA ASP A 87 2.75 19.76 -21.90
C ASP A 87 2.53 19.78 -20.39
N MET A 88 2.56 20.97 -19.76
CA MET A 88 2.21 21.13 -18.35
C MET A 88 0.77 20.71 -18.07
N PHE A 89 -0.17 21.12 -18.92
CA PHE A 89 -1.59 20.76 -18.76
C PHE A 89 -1.81 19.27 -18.98
N ILE A 90 -1.24 18.71 -20.05
CA ILE A 90 -1.34 17.28 -20.36
C ILE A 90 -0.81 16.45 -19.19
N ALA A 91 0.34 16.83 -18.62
CA ALA A 91 0.96 16.09 -17.52
C ALA A 91 0.11 16.12 -16.23
N HIS A 92 -0.40 17.29 -15.83
CA HIS A 92 -1.28 17.37 -14.65
C HIS A 92 -2.59 16.62 -14.87
N ILE A 93 -3.25 16.79 -16.02
CA ILE A 93 -4.50 16.10 -16.34
C ILE A 93 -4.30 14.59 -16.28
N GLY A 94 -3.26 14.06 -16.92
CA GLY A 94 -3.01 12.62 -16.92
C GLY A 94 -2.75 12.06 -15.51
N ALA A 95 -1.99 12.77 -14.68
CA ALA A 95 -1.73 12.32 -13.31
C ALA A 95 -2.98 12.40 -12.42
N MET A 96 -3.76 13.48 -12.54
CA MET A 96 -5.05 13.64 -11.85
C MET A 96 -6.03 12.53 -12.24
N ASP A 97 -6.15 12.22 -13.54
CA ASP A 97 -7.00 11.15 -14.04
C ASP A 97 -6.53 9.78 -13.57
N CYS A 98 -5.21 9.55 -13.54
CA CYS A 98 -4.62 8.30 -13.05
C CYS A 98 -4.98 8.05 -11.57
N PHE A 99 -4.79 9.06 -10.70
CA PHE A 99 -5.19 8.96 -9.29
C PHE A 99 -6.69 8.84 -9.10
N ALA A 100 -7.50 9.60 -9.86
CA ALA A 100 -8.95 9.53 -9.77
C ALA A 100 -9.47 8.14 -10.17
N LEU A 101 -8.91 7.54 -11.23
CA LEU A 101 -9.22 6.19 -11.65
C LEU A 101 -8.80 5.17 -10.57
N ALA A 102 -7.57 5.27 -10.07
CA ALA A 102 -7.05 4.44 -9.00
C ALA A 102 -7.95 4.47 -7.75
N LEU A 103 -8.37 5.67 -7.31
CA LEU A 103 -9.26 5.86 -6.17
C LEU A 103 -10.57 5.10 -6.35
N ARG A 104 -11.22 5.26 -7.51
CA ARG A 104 -12.50 4.57 -7.80
C ARG A 104 -12.33 3.06 -7.84
N LYS A 105 -11.22 2.58 -8.41
CA LYS A 105 -10.93 1.15 -8.55
C LYS A 105 -10.66 0.51 -7.18
N MET A 106 -9.90 1.19 -6.33
CA MET A 106 -9.62 0.74 -4.97
C MET A 106 -10.83 0.85 -4.06
N ALA A 107 -11.67 1.88 -4.19
CA ALA A 107 -12.93 1.96 -3.44
C ALA A 107 -13.80 0.71 -3.65
N ARG A 108 -13.94 0.26 -4.90
CA ARG A 108 -14.63 -1.02 -5.22
C ARG A 108 -13.96 -2.24 -4.60
N LEU A 109 -12.62 -2.29 -4.59
CA LEU A 109 -11.88 -3.39 -3.96
C LEU A 109 -12.18 -3.49 -2.46
N PHE A 110 -12.28 -2.36 -1.76
CA PHE A 110 -12.65 -2.30 -0.34
C PHE A 110 -14.12 -2.65 -0.11
N GLU A 111 -15.04 -2.15 -0.94
CA GLU A 111 -16.46 -2.49 -0.87
C GLU A 111 -16.71 -4.00 -0.97
N ASP A 112 -16.00 -4.66 -1.89
CA ASP A 112 -16.09 -6.10 -2.14
C ASP A 112 -15.45 -6.96 -1.03
N LYS A 113 -14.64 -6.37 -0.14
CA LYS A 113 -13.94 -7.03 1.00
C LYS A 113 -13.12 -8.27 0.65
N LYS A 114 -12.78 -8.49 -0.63
CA LYS A 114 -12.08 -9.71 -1.07
C LYS A 114 -10.71 -9.88 -0.41
N TYR A 115 -9.98 -8.78 -0.23
CA TYR A 115 -8.71 -8.80 0.49
C TYR A 115 -8.89 -9.05 1.97
N ASP A 116 -9.83 -8.32 2.59
CA ASP A 116 -10.07 -8.42 4.03
C ASP A 116 -10.43 -9.84 4.45
N ILE A 117 -11.26 -10.53 3.66
CA ILE A 117 -11.62 -11.93 3.92
C ILE A 117 -10.38 -12.84 3.89
N LEU A 118 -9.51 -12.70 2.89
CA LEU A 118 -8.31 -13.51 2.76
C LEU A 118 -7.30 -13.23 3.89
N VAL A 119 -7.15 -11.96 4.27
CA VAL A 119 -6.29 -11.55 5.40
C VAL A 119 -6.86 -12.08 6.72
N GLN A 120 -8.16 -11.92 6.96
CA GLN A 120 -8.81 -12.46 8.17
C GLN A 120 -8.63 -13.97 8.29
N GLN A 121 -8.80 -14.71 7.19
CA GLN A 121 -8.55 -16.15 7.16
C GLN A 121 -7.09 -16.49 7.48
N ARG A 122 -6.13 -15.73 6.93
CA ARG A 122 -4.70 -15.93 7.18
C ARG A 122 -4.32 -15.77 8.66
N TYR A 123 -4.96 -14.82 9.34
CA TYR A 123 -4.68 -14.51 10.75
C TYR A 123 -5.73 -15.08 11.73
N ALA A 124 -6.62 -15.97 11.27
CA ALA A 124 -7.73 -16.49 12.06
C ALA A 124 -7.30 -17.15 13.38
N SER A 125 -6.14 -17.82 13.41
CA SER A 125 -5.65 -18.51 14.60
C SER A 125 -5.41 -17.60 15.81
N TYR A 126 -5.08 -16.32 15.59
CA TYR A 126 -4.93 -15.33 16.66
C TYR A 126 -6.28 -14.96 17.31
N ASN A 127 -7.38 -15.08 16.56
CA ASN A 127 -8.72 -14.72 17.01
C ASN A 127 -9.59 -15.93 17.41
N GLU A 128 -9.27 -17.12 16.93
CA GLU A 128 -10.11 -18.31 17.10
C GLU A 128 -9.54 -19.31 18.12
N THR A 129 -8.22 -19.31 18.36
CA THR A 129 -7.59 -20.23 19.33
C THR A 129 -7.37 -19.58 20.68
N ASP A 130 -7.48 -20.36 21.76
CA ASP A 130 -7.23 -19.87 23.13
C ASP A 130 -5.80 -19.35 23.28
N ILE A 131 -4.81 -20.04 22.70
CA ILE A 131 -3.41 -19.60 22.77
C ILE A 131 -3.18 -18.33 21.94
N GLY A 132 -3.78 -18.22 20.76
CA GLY A 132 -3.70 -17.05 19.89
C GLY A 132 -4.26 -15.80 20.58
N LYS A 133 -5.43 -15.92 21.21
CA LYS A 133 -6.03 -14.84 22.00
C LYS A 133 -5.14 -14.40 23.16
N LYS A 134 -4.50 -15.35 23.85
CA LYS A 134 -3.55 -15.04 24.93
C LYS A 134 -2.31 -14.31 24.43
N ILE A 135 -1.76 -14.72 23.28
CA ILE A 135 -0.62 -14.06 22.62
C ILE A 135 -1.00 -12.63 22.28
N GLU A 136 -2.13 -12.42 21.60
CA GLU A 136 -2.60 -11.10 21.19
C GLU A 136 -2.86 -10.18 22.39
N ALA A 137 -3.39 -10.74 23.48
CA ALA A 137 -3.58 -10.01 24.74
C ALA A 137 -2.29 -9.76 25.53
N GLY A 138 -1.14 -10.27 25.10
CA GLY A 138 0.13 -10.16 25.83
C GLY A 138 0.16 -10.93 27.16
N THR A 139 -0.68 -11.95 27.31
CA THR A 139 -0.83 -12.72 28.57
C THR A 139 -0.24 -14.13 28.50
N ALA A 140 0.09 -14.61 27.30
CA ALA A 140 0.76 -15.90 27.12
C ALA A 140 2.16 -15.88 27.71
N THR A 141 2.53 -16.91 28.49
CA THR A 141 3.91 -17.08 28.96
C THR A 141 4.70 -18.04 28.08
N PHE A 142 6.03 -18.01 28.16
CA PHE A 142 6.88 -18.95 27.43
C PHE A 142 6.62 -20.41 27.84
N GLU A 143 6.28 -20.67 29.10
CA GLU A 143 5.92 -22.01 29.60
C GLU A 143 4.63 -22.51 28.93
N GLU A 144 3.62 -21.65 28.80
CA GLU A 144 2.37 -21.99 28.12
C GLU A 144 2.59 -22.26 26.63
N LEU A 145 3.38 -21.42 25.95
CA LEU A 145 3.72 -21.59 24.53
C LEU A 145 4.51 -22.88 24.29
N HIS A 146 5.48 -23.18 25.16
CA HIS A 146 6.25 -24.41 25.10
C HIS A 146 5.38 -25.65 25.34
N ALA A 147 4.48 -25.62 26.33
CA ALA A 147 3.53 -26.70 26.56
C ALA A 147 2.58 -26.91 25.37
N PHE A 148 2.13 -25.81 24.75
CA PHE A 148 1.27 -25.84 23.57
C PHE A 148 1.99 -26.53 22.40
N ILE A 149 3.21 -26.14 22.04
CA ILE A 149 3.90 -26.75 20.89
C ILE A 149 4.29 -28.20 21.17
N LYS A 150 4.69 -28.54 22.40
CA LYS A 150 5.00 -29.93 22.78
C LYS A 150 3.79 -30.86 22.64
N LYS A 151 2.58 -30.34 22.89
CA LYS A 151 1.32 -31.08 22.74
C LYS A 151 0.86 -31.18 21.28
N ASN A 152 1.02 -30.12 20.48
CA ASN A 152 0.44 -30.03 19.14
C ASN A 152 1.41 -30.41 18.01
N GLY A 153 2.72 -30.48 18.28
CA GLY A 153 3.73 -30.86 17.30
C GLY A 153 4.04 -29.75 16.29
N GLU A 154 4.58 -30.15 15.13
CA GLU A 154 5.01 -29.22 14.07
C GLU A 154 3.80 -28.45 13.48
N PRO A 155 3.88 -27.13 13.31
CA PRO A 155 2.82 -26.36 12.65
C PRO A 155 2.62 -26.79 11.19
N ALA A 156 1.37 -26.75 10.73
CA ALA A 156 1.08 -26.96 9.31
C ALA A 156 1.61 -25.79 8.48
N LYS A 157 2.16 -26.09 7.29
CA LYS A 157 2.51 -25.06 6.30
C LYS A 157 1.23 -24.59 5.61
N THR A 158 1.03 -23.28 5.56
CA THR A 158 -0.12 -22.65 4.88
C THR A 158 0.38 -21.74 3.76
N SER A 159 -0.26 -21.79 2.60
CA SER A 159 0.14 -21.01 1.43
C SER A 159 0.08 -19.49 1.67
N GLY A 160 1.00 -18.77 1.03
CA GLY A 160 0.98 -17.30 0.91
C GLY A 160 -0.16 -16.79 0.02
N GLU A 161 -0.51 -17.59 -0.98
CA GLU A 161 -1.42 -17.21 -2.08
C GLU A 161 -1.07 -15.87 -2.75
N GLN A 162 0.20 -15.49 -2.82
CA GLN A 162 0.63 -14.19 -3.34
C GLN A 162 0.08 -13.93 -4.76
N GLU A 163 0.19 -14.92 -5.64
CA GLU A 163 -0.28 -14.82 -7.03
C GLU A 163 -1.80 -14.61 -7.10
N LYS A 164 -2.56 -15.16 -6.14
CA LYS A 164 -4.01 -14.95 -6.05
C LYS A 164 -4.31 -13.51 -5.66
N PHE A 165 -3.58 -12.93 -4.70
CA PHE A 165 -3.72 -11.52 -4.36
C PHE A 165 -3.40 -10.64 -5.57
N GLU A 166 -2.31 -10.92 -6.28
CA GLU A 166 -1.93 -10.17 -7.48
C GLU A 166 -2.98 -10.27 -8.60
N VAL A 167 -3.52 -11.47 -8.85
CA VAL A 167 -4.61 -11.66 -9.84
C VAL A 167 -5.86 -10.88 -9.43
N ILE A 168 -6.26 -10.92 -8.16
CA ILE A 168 -7.40 -10.14 -7.69
C ILE A 168 -7.12 -8.65 -7.90
N PHE A 169 -5.93 -8.15 -7.54
CA PHE A 169 -5.55 -6.74 -7.76
C PHE A 169 -5.70 -6.34 -9.23
N ASN A 170 -5.08 -7.11 -10.13
CA ASN A 170 -5.06 -6.82 -11.55
C ASN A 170 -6.48 -6.82 -12.14
N ARG A 171 -7.35 -7.73 -11.69
CA ARG A 171 -8.77 -7.77 -12.10
C ARG A 171 -9.55 -6.52 -11.70
N TYR A 172 -9.13 -5.80 -10.65
CA TYR A 172 -9.74 -4.51 -10.35
C TYR A 172 -9.17 -3.41 -11.25
N LEU A 173 -7.91 -3.49 -11.66
CA LEU A 173 -7.28 -2.48 -12.50
C LEU A 173 -7.80 -2.52 -13.95
N ASP A 174 -8.05 -3.72 -14.49
CA ASP A 174 -8.78 -3.96 -15.75
C ASP A 174 -10.11 -3.18 -15.79
#